data_AF-A0A387FVP0-F1
#
_entry.id   AF-A0A387FVP0-F1
#
_cell.length_a   1.000
_cell.length_b   1.000
_cell.length_c   1.000
_cell.angle_alpha   90.00
_cell.angle_beta   90.00
_cell.angle_gamma   90.00
#
_symmetry.space_group_name_H-M   'P 1'
#
loop_
_entity.id
_entity.type
_entity.pdbx_description
1 polymer ?
#
loop_
_entity_poly.entity_id
_entity_poly.type
_entity_poly.pdbx_seq_one_letter_code
_entity_poly.pdbx_strand_id
1 'polypeptide(L)'
;MLDRFFIGIALIILVVLLGVVALGPVIEPHDPLLQNVDMQEAGPSAQYLLGTDTLGRDVLSRLIEGARLSMTIGLAAPLIAGAVGISLGMAAAFFGGWTERIVTRVTDVMMSFDPLLLGVLIVAMLGPGIQNLSIAIASALVPSFVRLARASALSVRQESYVDASIAMGRPSFGTIFVHILPNIAGPLVVMTTIWIGTAIRLEA
;
A
#
# COMPACT_ATOMS: atom_id res chain seq x y z
N MET A 1 -7.61 -6.38 28.55
CA MET A 1 -8.19 -5.03 28.73
C MET A 1 -7.34 -3.96 28.04
N LEU A 2 -6.00 -4.06 28.09
CA LEU A 2 -5.08 -3.22 27.29
C LEU A 2 -5.30 -3.35 25.77
N ASP A 3 -5.53 -4.57 25.25
CA ASP A 3 -5.66 -4.76 23.79
C ASP A 3 -6.84 -3.98 23.19
N ARG A 4 -7.97 -3.94 23.88
CA ARG A 4 -9.16 -3.17 23.44
C ARG A 4 -8.91 -1.66 23.45
N PHE A 5 -8.07 -1.18 24.36
CA PHE A 5 -7.71 0.25 24.46
C PHE A 5 -6.79 0.66 23.30
N PHE A 6 -5.76 -0.14 23.00
CA PHE A 6 -4.87 0.12 21.85
C PHE A 6 -5.62 0.04 20.52
N ILE A 7 -6.52 -0.93 20.37
CA ILE A 7 -7.40 -1.02 19.19
C ILE A 7 -8.26 0.23 19.07
N GLY A 8 -8.83 0.73 20.18
CA GLY A 8 -9.60 1.97 20.20
C GLY A 8 -8.81 3.19 19.74
N ILE A 9 -7.59 3.38 20.25
CA ILE A 9 -6.69 4.47 19.84
C ILE A 9 -6.35 4.36 18.36
N ALA A 10 -5.96 3.17 17.89
CA ALA A 10 -5.61 2.94 16.49
C ALA A 10 -6.79 3.27 15.56
N LEU A 11 -8.01 2.91 15.96
CA LEU A 11 -9.21 3.18 15.17
C LEU A 11 -9.55 4.67 15.14
N ILE A 12 -9.38 5.38 16.26
CA ILE A 12 -9.55 6.84 16.30
C ILE A 12 -8.54 7.53 15.39
N ILE A 13 -7.25 7.16 15.47
CA ILE A 13 -6.21 7.72 14.60
C ILE A 13 -6.55 7.46 13.13
N LEU A 14 -6.96 6.25 12.78
CA LEU A 14 -7.37 5.90 11.42
C LEU A 14 -8.55 6.76 10.95
N VAL A 15 -9.58 6.94 11.78
CA VAL A 15 -10.74 7.77 11.43
C VAL A 15 -10.36 9.23 11.24
N VAL A 16 -9.49 9.78 12.10
CA VAL A 16 -8.99 11.15 11.95
C VAL A 16 -8.22 11.31 10.65
N LEU A 17 -7.31 10.38 10.36
CA LEU A 17 -6.52 10.38 9.12
C LEU A 17 -7.41 10.29 7.87
N LEU A 18 -8.39 9.39 7.86
CA LEU A 18 -9.39 9.30 6.79
C LEU A 18 -10.25 10.56 6.69
N GLY A 19 -10.55 11.20 7.82
CA GLY A 19 -11.26 12.48 7.88
C GLY A 19 -10.48 13.60 7.21
N VAL A 20 -9.17 13.69 7.44
CA VAL A 20 -8.29 14.66 6.76
C VAL A 20 -8.26 14.43 5.25
N VAL A 21 -8.21 13.17 4.80
CA VAL A 21 -8.25 12.84 3.37
C VAL A 21 -9.58 13.25 2.72
N ALA A 22 -10.70 12.97 3.40
CA ALA A 22 -12.03 13.19 2.87
C ALA A 22 -12.46 14.68 2.91
N LEU A 23 -12.09 15.38 3.98
CA LEU A 23 -12.50 16.76 4.24
C LEU A 23 -11.40 17.78 3.93
N GLY A 24 -10.19 17.35 3.54
CA GLY A 24 -9.05 18.22 3.25
C GLY A 24 -9.40 19.43 2.37
N PRO A 25 -10.03 19.24 1.20
CA PRO A 25 -10.42 20.34 0.31
C PRO A 25 -11.40 21.35 0.92
N VAL A 26 -12.10 20.99 2.00
CA VAL A 26 -13.06 21.86 2.71
C VAL A 26 -12.41 22.51 3.95
N ILE A 27 -11.38 21.88 4.51
CA ILE A 27 -10.69 22.33 5.73
C ILE A 27 -9.49 23.23 5.40
N GLU A 28 -8.95 23.17 4.18
CA GLU A 28 -7.85 24.02 3.69
C GLU A 28 -8.21 25.51 3.82
N PRO A 29 -7.47 26.29 4.64
CA PRO A 29 -7.73 27.73 4.78
C PRO A 29 -7.42 28.52 3.51
N HIS A 30 -6.42 28.07 2.73
CA HIS A 30 -5.94 28.72 1.52
C HIS A 30 -5.65 27.67 0.43
N ASP A 31 -5.58 28.11 -0.83
CA ASP A 31 -5.09 27.25 -1.89
C ASP A 31 -3.61 26.86 -1.62
N PRO A 32 -3.28 25.56 -1.51
CA PRO A 32 -1.94 25.08 -1.15
C PRO A 32 -0.86 25.41 -2.19
N LEU A 33 -1.25 25.78 -3.41
CA LEU A 33 -0.34 26.18 -4.48
C LEU A 33 -0.23 27.69 -4.64
N LEU A 34 -1.10 28.47 -4.00
CA LEU A 34 -1.11 29.92 -4.11
C LEU A 34 0.10 30.53 -3.39
N GLN A 35 0.92 31.23 -4.17
CA GLN A 35 2.15 31.87 -3.69
C GLN A 35 1.88 33.32 -3.33
N ASN A 36 2.42 33.77 -2.21
CA ASN A 36 2.40 35.17 -1.79
C ASN A 36 3.82 35.64 -1.45
N VAL A 37 4.49 36.26 -2.42
CA VAL A 37 5.90 36.68 -2.31
C VAL A 37 6.13 37.65 -1.14
N ASP A 38 5.13 38.47 -0.80
CA ASP A 38 5.23 39.43 0.29
C ASP A 38 5.21 38.77 1.68
N MET A 39 4.75 37.53 1.76
CA MET A 39 4.62 36.75 2.98
C MET A 39 5.58 35.55 2.97
N GLN A 40 6.78 35.66 2.40
CA GLN A 40 7.77 34.57 2.45
C GLN A 40 8.31 34.36 3.86
N GLU A 41 8.39 33.10 4.29
CA GLU A 41 8.94 32.71 5.60
C GLU A 41 8.31 33.49 6.78
N ALA A 42 7.03 33.84 6.63
CA ALA A 42 6.28 34.55 7.65
C ALA A 42 5.90 33.59 8.78
N GLY A 43 6.07 34.05 10.02
CA GLY A 43 5.68 33.27 11.20
C GLY A 43 4.17 33.05 11.33
N PRO A 44 3.74 32.22 12.30
CA PRO A 44 2.33 31.97 12.57
C PRO A 44 1.53 33.26 12.80
N SER A 45 0.40 33.40 12.13
CA SER A 45 -0.51 34.54 12.23
C SER A 45 -1.98 34.09 12.14
N ALA A 46 -2.91 35.00 12.43
CA ALA A 46 -4.34 34.70 12.28
C ALA A 46 -4.73 34.37 10.83
N GLN A 47 -3.96 34.87 9.85
CA GLN A 47 -4.14 34.55 8.44
C GLN A 47 -3.43 33.22 8.07
N TYR A 48 -2.19 33.02 8.53
CA TYR A 48 -1.43 31.80 8.28
C TYR A 48 -1.16 31.07 9.59
N LEU A 49 -2.04 30.14 9.96
CA LEU A 49 -2.04 29.48 11.28
C LEU A 49 -0.70 28.80 11.62
N LEU A 50 -0.01 28.25 10.63
CA LEU A 50 1.32 27.63 10.78
C LEU A 50 2.43 28.43 10.09
N GLY A 51 2.13 29.65 9.64
CA GLY A 51 3.03 30.47 8.85
C GLY A 51 3.09 30.04 7.38
N THR A 52 4.08 30.55 6.67
CA THR A 52 4.29 30.33 5.24
C THR A 52 5.67 29.76 4.94
N ASP A 53 5.82 29.13 3.78
CA ASP A 53 7.10 28.58 3.32
C ASP A 53 7.95 29.59 2.52
N THR A 54 9.10 29.11 2.01
CA THR A 54 10.03 29.88 1.15
C THR A 54 9.39 30.54 -0.07
N LEU A 55 8.22 30.06 -0.52
CA LEU A 55 7.47 30.61 -1.65
C LEU A 55 6.23 31.41 -1.20
N GLY A 56 6.07 31.61 0.11
CA GLY A 56 4.95 32.32 0.72
C GLY A 56 3.63 31.54 0.67
N ARG A 57 3.68 30.22 0.55
CA ARG A 57 2.49 29.35 0.54
C ARG A 57 2.11 28.99 1.98
N ASP A 58 0.81 28.84 2.24
CA ASP A 58 0.32 28.46 3.57
C ASP A 58 0.77 27.04 3.96
N VAL A 59 1.55 26.94 5.03
CA VAL A 59 2.10 25.66 5.50
C VAL A 59 0.99 24.71 5.95
N LEU A 60 -0.08 25.21 6.56
CA LEU A 60 -1.18 24.36 7.03
C LEU A 60 -1.91 23.71 5.86
N SER A 61 -2.30 24.49 4.85
CA SER A 61 -2.95 23.97 3.64
C SER A 61 -2.04 22.97 2.91
N ARG A 62 -0.73 23.24 2.81
CA ARG A 62 0.24 22.30 2.21
C ARG A 62 0.39 21.00 3.00
N LEU A 63 0.33 21.06 4.33
CA LEU A 63 0.37 19.86 5.17
C LEU A 63 -0.88 19.00 5.00
N ILE A 64 -2.06 19.63 4.90
CA ILE A 64 -3.33 18.92 4.67
C ILE A 64 -3.30 18.21 3.30
N GLU A 65 -2.94 18.94 2.24
CA GLU A 65 -2.89 18.35 0.89
C GLU A 65 -1.78 17.29 0.77
N GLY A 66 -0.61 17.52 1.39
CA GLY A 66 0.46 16.53 1.47
C GLY A 66 0.03 15.24 2.17
N ALA A 67 -0.65 15.36 3.33
CA ALA A 67 -1.19 14.21 4.04
C ALA A 67 -2.23 13.45 3.20
N ARG A 68 -3.06 14.16 2.44
CA ARG A 68 -4.06 13.57 1.55
C ARG A 68 -3.42 12.78 0.41
N LEU A 69 -2.42 13.35 -0.27
CA LEU A 69 -1.66 12.67 -1.31
C LEU A 69 -0.96 11.43 -0.74
N SER A 70 -0.30 11.58 0.40
CA SER A 70 0.45 10.49 1.01
C SER A 70 -0.41 9.31 1.44
N MET A 71 -1.57 9.59 2.05
CA MET A 71 -2.49 8.52 2.39
C MET A 71 -3.10 7.85 1.16
N THR A 72 -3.37 8.62 0.11
CA THR A 72 -3.94 8.07 -1.13
C THR A 72 -2.99 7.07 -1.76
N ILE A 73 -1.73 7.45 -1.97
CA ILE A 73 -0.73 6.60 -2.61
C ILE A 73 -0.27 5.49 -1.65
N GLY A 74 0.01 5.84 -0.39
CA GLY A 74 0.43 4.91 0.67
C GLY A 74 -0.57 3.79 0.97
N LEU A 75 -1.87 4.01 0.75
CA LEU A 75 -2.88 2.95 0.84
C LEU A 75 -3.12 2.25 -0.50
N ALA A 76 -3.25 2.99 -1.60
CA ALA A 76 -3.58 2.41 -2.89
C ALA A 76 -2.49 1.45 -3.40
N ALA A 77 -1.23 1.86 -3.34
CA ALA A 77 -0.14 1.08 -3.93
C ALA A 77 0.06 -0.29 -3.26
N PRO A 78 0.15 -0.41 -1.91
CA PRO A 78 0.26 -1.71 -1.25
C PRO A 78 -0.98 -2.58 -1.40
N LEU A 79 -2.18 -2.00 -1.47
CA LEU A 79 -3.41 -2.77 -1.68
C LEU A 79 -3.47 -3.37 -3.09
N ILE A 80 -3.10 -2.60 -4.12
CA ILE A 80 -2.98 -3.08 -5.50
C ILE A 80 -1.90 -4.17 -5.57
N ALA A 81 -0.73 -3.91 -5.00
CA ALA A 81 0.38 -4.85 -4.96
C ALA A 81 0.02 -6.14 -4.21
N GLY A 82 -0.69 -6.01 -3.09
CA GLY A 82 -1.21 -7.13 -2.31
C GLY A 82 -2.21 -7.95 -3.09
N ALA A 83 -3.22 -7.33 -3.70
CA ALA A 83 -4.22 -8.04 -4.49
C ALA A 83 -3.59 -8.85 -5.64
N VAL A 84 -2.67 -8.25 -6.39
CA VAL A 84 -1.97 -8.91 -7.50
C VAL A 84 -1.00 -9.97 -6.98
N GLY A 85 -0.14 -9.61 -6.03
CA GLY A 85 0.92 -10.48 -5.53
C GLY A 85 0.40 -11.67 -4.75
N ILE A 86 -0.64 -11.49 -3.92
CA ILE A 86 -1.31 -12.59 -3.20
C ILE A 86 -1.94 -13.56 -4.19
N SER A 87 -2.64 -13.06 -5.21
CA SER A 87 -3.27 -13.89 -6.24
C SER A 87 -2.24 -14.73 -6.99
N LEU A 88 -1.15 -14.11 -7.45
CA LEU A 88 -0.07 -14.79 -8.16
C LEU A 88 0.68 -15.78 -7.26
N GLY A 89 0.97 -15.40 -6.01
CA GLY A 89 1.65 -16.26 -5.04
C GLY A 89 0.84 -17.49 -4.65
N MET A 90 -0.47 -17.33 -4.44
CA MET A 90 -1.38 -18.44 -4.19
C MET A 90 -1.51 -19.36 -5.41
N ALA A 91 -1.63 -18.79 -6.61
CA ALA A 91 -1.69 -19.57 -7.84
C ALA A 91 -0.40 -20.39 -8.05
N ALA A 92 0.77 -19.79 -7.80
CA ALA A 92 2.05 -20.48 -7.86
C ALA A 92 2.15 -21.62 -6.84
N ALA A 93 1.71 -21.41 -5.60
CA ALA A 93 1.75 -22.43 -4.55
C ALA A 93 0.73 -23.56 -4.77
N PHE A 94 -0.47 -23.25 -5.28
CA PHE A 94 -1.55 -24.23 -5.41
C PHE A 94 -1.40 -25.11 -6.64
N PHE A 95 -1.10 -24.52 -7.81
CA PHE A 95 -1.02 -25.25 -9.08
C PHE A 95 0.38 -25.83 -9.33
N GLY A 96 1.43 -25.25 -8.76
CA GLY A 96 2.81 -25.69 -8.97
C GLY A 96 3.26 -25.63 -10.44
N GLY A 97 4.26 -26.43 -10.78
CA GLY A 97 4.65 -26.70 -12.17
C GLY A 97 5.08 -25.45 -12.96
N TRP A 98 4.45 -25.21 -14.11
CA TRP A 98 4.76 -24.07 -14.97
C TRP A 98 4.33 -22.73 -14.38
N THR A 99 3.17 -22.67 -13.72
CA THR A 99 2.67 -21.46 -13.06
C THR A 99 3.68 -20.97 -12.03
N GLU A 100 4.18 -21.89 -11.21
CA GLU A 100 5.21 -21.58 -10.21
C GLU A 100 6.51 -21.09 -10.85
N ARG A 101 6.99 -21.77 -11.89
CA ARG A 101 8.23 -21.37 -12.59
C ARG A 101 8.12 -19.98 -13.21
N ILE A 102 7.01 -19.66 -13.85
CA ILE A 102 6.81 -18.35 -14.50
C ILE A 102 6.72 -17.26 -13.43
N VAL A 103 5.87 -17.44 -12.42
CA VAL A 103 5.66 -16.44 -11.36
C VAL A 103 6.95 -16.18 -10.60
N THR A 104 7.70 -17.22 -10.23
CA THR A 104 8.98 -17.05 -9.52
C THR A 104 10.02 -16.37 -10.40
N ARG A 105 10.17 -16.76 -11.68
CA ARG A 105 11.13 -16.11 -12.60
C ARG A 105 10.85 -14.63 -12.83
N VAL A 106 9.59 -14.25 -13.05
CA VAL A 106 9.22 -12.83 -13.20
C VAL A 106 9.53 -12.07 -11.91
N THR A 107 9.17 -12.66 -10.77
CA THR A 107 9.42 -12.08 -9.44
C THR A 107 10.92 -11.90 -9.17
N ASP A 108 11.75 -12.88 -9.50
CA ASP A 108 13.21 -12.84 -9.33
C ASP A 108 13.85 -11.74 -10.19
N VAL A 109 13.38 -11.56 -11.42
CA VAL A 109 13.85 -10.46 -12.30
C VAL A 109 13.49 -9.11 -11.70
N MET A 110 12.26 -8.92 -11.22
CA MET A 110 11.86 -7.66 -10.61
C MET A 110 12.68 -7.35 -9.34
N MET A 111 13.00 -8.37 -8.55
CA MET A 111 13.80 -8.24 -7.32
C MET A 111 15.28 -8.04 -7.54
N SER A 112 15.78 -8.28 -8.75
CA SER A 112 17.17 -7.98 -9.10
C SER A 112 17.43 -6.47 -9.13
N PHE A 113 16.37 -5.66 -9.26
CA PHE A 113 16.41 -4.22 -9.14
C PHE A 113 16.04 -3.79 -7.72
N ASP A 114 16.68 -2.72 -7.24
CA ASP A 114 16.23 -2.06 -6.03
C ASP A 114 14.80 -1.50 -6.25
N PRO A 115 13.86 -1.66 -5.29
CA PRO A 115 12.48 -1.19 -5.44
C PRO A 115 12.35 0.31 -5.75
N LEU A 116 13.25 1.15 -5.21
CA LEU A 116 13.27 2.58 -5.51
C LEU A 116 13.64 2.81 -6.97
N LEU A 117 14.70 2.16 -7.45
CA LEU A 117 15.15 2.28 -8.84
C LEU A 117 14.05 1.83 -9.80
N LEU A 118 13.41 0.70 -9.52
CA LEU A 118 12.32 0.19 -10.34
C LEU A 118 11.12 1.16 -10.35
N GLY A 119 10.76 1.73 -9.19
CA GLY A 119 9.70 2.72 -9.08
C GLY A 119 9.98 3.98 -9.92
N VAL A 120 11.17 4.57 -9.79
CA VAL A 120 11.56 5.77 -10.53
C VAL A 120 11.59 5.53 -12.04
N LEU A 121 12.08 4.37 -12.50
CA LEU A 121 12.07 4.01 -13.92
C LEU A 121 10.64 3.96 -14.47
N ILE A 122 9.70 3.36 -13.73
CA ILE A 122 8.31 3.25 -14.18
C ILE A 122 7.61 4.61 -14.19
N VAL A 123 7.84 5.46 -13.18
CA VAL A 123 7.32 6.83 -13.18
C VAL A 123 7.87 7.63 -14.37
N ALA A 124 9.16 7.50 -14.67
CA ALA A 124 9.79 8.16 -15.82
C ALA A 124 9.17 7.72 -17.16
N MET A 125 8.74 6.46 -17.27
CA MET A 125 8.07 5.93 -18.46
C MET A 125 6.60 6.33 -18.56
N LEU A 126 5.85 6.30 -17.46
CA LEU A 126 4.41 6.59 -17.43
C LEU A 126 4.11 8.10 -17.40
N GLY A 127 5.06 8.91 -16.96
CA GLY A 127 4.91 10.35 -16.76
C GLY A 127 4.34 10.69 -15.37
N PRO A 128 4.38 11.98 -15.00
CA PRO A 128 3.98 12.44 -13.68
C PRO A 128 2.47 12.28 -13.45
N GLY A 129 2.09 11.91 -12.24
CA GLY A 129 0.70 11.82 -11.81
C GLY A 129 0.51 10.86 -10.65
N ILE A 130 -0.48 11.14 -9.79
CA ILE A 130 -0.79 10.33 -8.59
C ILE A 130 -1.07 8.87 -8.97
N GLN A 131 -1.83 8.66 -10.04
CA GLN A 131 -2.19 7.32 -10.52
C GLN A 131 -0.96 6.56 -11.03
N ASN A 132 -0.11 7.21 -11.83
CA ASN A 132 1.10 6.60 -12.38
C ASN A 132 2.11 6.28 -11.28
N LEU A 133 2.28 7.18 -10.30
CA LEU A 133 3.12 6.95 -9.13
C LEU A 133 2.60 5.78 -8.29
N SER A 134 1.28 5.69 -8.07
CA SER A 134 0.67 4.57 -7.36
C SER A 134 0.92 3.23 -8.07
N ILE A 135 0.78 3.19 -9.39
CA ILE A 135 1.04 1.98 -10.20
C ILE A 135 2.54 1.62 -10.15
N ALA A 136 3.42 2.60 -10.26
CA ALA A 136 4.87 2.38 -10.20
C ALA A 136 5.29 1.78 -8.85
N ILE A 137 4.86 2.39 -7.74
CA ILE A 137 5.13 1.86 -6.40
C ILE A 137 4.50 0.46 -6.26
N ALA A 138 3.23 0.28 -6.65
CA ALA A 138 2.56 -1.02 -6.55
C ALA A 138 3.36 -2.12 -7.26
N SER A 139 3.82 -1.86 -8.49
CA SER A 139 4.61 -2.82 -9.26
C SER A 139 5.92 -3.20 -8.58
N ALA A 140 6.58 -2.25 -7.90
CA ALA A 140 7.78 -2.53 -7.11
C ALA A 140 7.51 -3.37 -5.86
N LEU A 141 6.29 -3.31 -5.33
CA LEU A 141 5.88 -4.04 -4.13
C LEU A 141 5.32 -5.44 -4.42
N VAL A 142 4.71 -5.67 -5.59
CA VAL A 142 4.15 -6.97 -6.02
C VAL A 142 5.08 -8.16 -5.70
N PRO A 143 6.38 -8.11 -6.05
CA PRO A 143 7.26 -9.26 -5.89
C PRO A 143 7.33 -9.74 -4.42
N SER A 144 7.32 -8.80 -3.47
CA SER A 144 7.35 -9.11 -2.05
C SER A 144 6.08 -9.84 -1.60
N PHE A 145 4.90 -9.37 -2.02
CA PHE A 145 3.64 -10.05 -1.72
C PHE A 145 3.55 -11.44 -2.35
N VAL A 146 4.05 -11.61 -3.58
CA VAL A 146 4.14 -12.93 -4.24
C VAL A 146 4.92 -13.92 -3.40
N ARG A 147 6.12 -13.53 -2.91
CA ARG A 147 6.95 -14.42 -2.09
C ARG A 147 6.25 -14.83 -0.80
N LEU A 148 5.68 -13.87 -0.06
CA LEU A 148 5.04 -14.19 1.21
C LEU A 148 3.82 -15.09 0.99
N ALA A 149 2.93 -14.71 0.08
CA ALA A 149 1.73 -15.48 -0.20
C ALA A 149 2.07 -16.90 -0.67
N ARG A 150 3.06 -17.05 -1.56
CA ARG A 150 3.54 -18.38 -1.99
C ARG A 150 4.09 -19.19 -0.82
N ALA A 151 4.98 -18.62 -0.02
CA ALA A 151 5.61 -19.33 1.10
C ALA A 151 4.57 -19.81 2.13
N SER A 152 3.65 -18.93 2.53
CA SER A 152 2.58 -19.28 3.47
C SER A 152 1.58 -20.26 2.86
N ALA A 153 1.17 -20.06 1.61
CA ALA A 153 0.22 -20.93 0.92
C ALA A 153 0.78 -22.34 0.70
N LEU A 154 2.08 -22.48 0.42
CA LEU A 154 2.71 -23.80 0.25
C LEU A 154 2.66 -24.62 1.54
N SER A 155 2.89 -23.98 2.70
CA SER A 155 2.77 -24.64 4.00
C SER A 155 1.34 -25.13 4.25
N VAL A 156 0.35 -24.28 3.99
CA VAL A 156 -1.07 -24.62 4.20
C VAL A 156 -1.56 -25.66 3.19
N ARG A 157 -1.07 -25.62 1.95
CA ARG A 157 -1.45 -26.56 0.89
C ARG A 157 -1.07 -28.00 1.24
N GLN A 158 -0.05 -28.23 2.06
CA GLN A 158 0.42 -29.55 2.48
C GLN A 158 -0.40 -30.16 3.63
N GLU A 159 -1.39 -29.44 4.16
CA GLU A 159 -2.23 -29.92 5.26
C GLU A 159 -3.30 -30.92 4.82
N SER A 160 -3.53 -31.96 5.63
CA SER A 160 -4.46 -33.06 5.31
C SER A 160 -5.89 -32.61 5.03
N TYR A 161 -6.35 -31.51 5.63
CA TYR A 161 -7.70 -30.99 5.38
C TYR A 161 -7.85 -30.38 3.98
N VAL A 162 -6.75 -29.87 3.40
CA VAL A 162 -6.75 -29.36 2.02
C VAL A 162 -6.83 -30.52 1.04
N ASP A 163 -6.08 -31.60 1.28
CA ASP A 163 -6.15 -32.82 0.46
C ASP A 163 -7.52 -33.49 0.55
N ALA A 164 -8.12 -33.55 1.75
CA ALA A 164 -9.49 -34.03 1.92
C ALA A 164 -10.50 -33.19 1.12
N SER A 165 -10.35 -31.86 1.12
CA SER A 165 -11.20 -30.94 0.34
C SER A 165 -11.13 -31.21 -1.16
N ILE A 166 -9.93 -31.46 -1.68
CA ILE A 166 -9.69 -31.80 -3.09
C ILE A 166 -10.26 -33.19 -3.42
N ALA A 167 -10.05 -34.19 -2.55
CA ALA A 167 -10.56 -35.54 -2.72
C ALA A 167 -12.10 -35.59 -2.72
N MET A 168 -12.76 -34.68 -2.01
CA MET A 168 -14.21 -34.49 -2.04
C MET A 168 -14.72 -33.78 -3.31
N GLY A 169 -13.84 -33.46 -4.26
CA GLY A 169 -14.20 -32.86 -5.55
C GLY A 169 -14.48 -31.35 -5.49
N ARG A 170 -14.06 -30.65 -4.43
CA ARG A 170 -14.23 -29.19 -4.34
C ARG A 170 -13.40 -28.50 -5.43
N PRO A 171 -13.94 -27.51 -6.17
CA PRO A 171 -13.19 -26.81 -7.20
C PRO A 171 -11.99 -26.07 -6.59
N SER A 172 -10.88 -25.99 -7.33
CA SER A 172 -9.62 -25.36 -6.88
C SER A 172 -9.81 -23.97 -6.29
N PHE A 173 -10.59 -23.11 -6.96
CA PHE A 173 -10.95 -21.78 -6.45
C PHE A 173 -11.67 -21.85 -5.11
N GLY A 174 -12.62 -22.78 -4.96
CA GLY A 174 -13.32 -23.00 -3.70
C GLY A 174 -12.40 -23.47 -2.58
N THR A 175 -11.37 -24.26 -2.89
CA THR A 175 -10.37 -24.69 -1.91
C THR A 175 -9.45 -23.55 -1.49
N ILE A 176 -8.99 -22.74 -2.45
CA ILE A 176 -8.11 -21.59 -2.18
C ILE A 176 -8.81 -20.57 -1.28
N PHE A 177 -10.00 -20.10 -1.66
CA PHE A 177 -10.68 -19.01 -0.94
C PHE A 177 -11.28 -19.43 0.41
N VAL A 178 -11.61 -20.71 0.59
CA VAL A 178 -12.24 -21.18 1.85
C VAL A 178 -11.21 -21.78 2.80
N HIS A 179 -10.18 -22.46 2.30
CA HIS A 179 -9.22 -23.18 3.15
C HIS A 179 -7.83 -22.57 3.17
N ILE A 180 -7.33 -21.97 2.07
CA ILE A 180 -5.94 -21.49 2.04
C ILE A 180 -5.86 -20.03 2.46
N LEU A 181 -6.56 -19.15 1.75
CA LEU A 181 -6.49 -17.70 1.96
C LEU A 181 -6.82 -17.29 3.41
N PRO A 182 -7.87 -17.83 4.07
CA PRO A 182 -8.17 -17.48 5.46
C PRO A 182 -7.07 -17.90 6.44
N ASN A 183 -6.39 -19.02 6.17
CA ASN A 183 -5.31 -19.52 7.05
C ASN A 183 -4.01 -18.72 6.91
N ILE A 184 -3.76 -18.09 5.75
CA ILE A 184 -2.57 -17.26 5.53
C ILE A 184 -2.85 -15.75 5.71
N ALA A 185 -4.08 -15.36 6.03
CA ALA A 185 -4.47 -13.96 6.13
C ALA A 185 -3.67 -13.18 7.19
N GLY A 186 -3.29 -13.82 8.31
CA GLY A 186 -2.53 -13.19 9.39
C GLY A 186 -1.21 -12.55 8.90
N PRO A 187 -0.27 -13.34 8.35
CA PRO A 187 0.95 -12.81 7.75
C PRO A 187 0.71 -11.75 6.66
N LEU A 188 -0.32 -11.94 5.82
CA LEU A 188 -0.64 -11.00 4.73
C LEU A 188 -1.08 -9.63 5.25
N VAL A 189 -1.90 -9.58 6.30
CA VAL A 189 -2.32 -8.33 6.94
C VAL A 189 -1.12 -7.61 7.55
N VAL A 190 -0.26 -8.33 8.27
CA VAL A 190 0.96 -7.74 8.86
C VAL A 190 1.86 -7.15 7.78
N MET A 191 2.08 -7.88 6.70
CA MET A 191 2.90 -7.41 5.58
C MET A 191 2.29 -6.18 4.91
N THR A 192 0.98 -6.14 4.72
CA THR A 192 0.29 -4.99 4.14
C THR A 192 0.52 -3.74 4.98
N THR A 193 0.42 -3.85 6.31
CA THR A 193 0.69 -2.73 7.23
C THR A 193 2.12 -2.21 7.13
N ILE A 194 3.12 -3.10 7.04
CA ILE A 194 4.52 -2.71 6.88
C ILE A 194 4.71 -1.95 5.56
N TRP A 195 4.11 -2.44 4.47
CA TRP A 195 4.25 -1.83 3.16
C TRP A 195 3.48 -0.53 2.98
N ILE A 196 2.39 -0.29 3.73
CA ILE A 196 1.76 1.03 3.81
C ILE A 196 2.75 2.05 4.36
N GLY A 197 3.42 1.74 5.47
CA GLY A 197 4.43 2.64 6.03
C GLY A 197 5.63 2.85 5.10
N THR A 198 6.06 1.81 4.38
CA THR A 198 7.14 1.94 3.39
C THR A 198 6.70 2.74 2.17
N ALA A 199 5.49 2.54 1.64
CA ALA A 199 4.99 3.29 0.49
C ALA A 199 4.94 4.80 0.77
N ILE A 200 4.48 5.19 1.97
CA ILE A 200 4.48 6.59 2.42
C ILE A 200 5.90 7.18 2.45
N ARG A 201 6.92 6.36 2.71
CA ARG A 201 8.32 6.79 2.68
C ARG A 201 8.86 6.90 1.25
N LEU A 202 8.39 6.06 0.33
CA LEU A 202 8.91 6.01 -1.05
C LEU A 202 8.38 7.16 -1.92
N GLU A 203 7.19 7.67 -1.62
CA GLU A 203 6.58 8.78 -2.35
C GLU A 203 7.06 10.16 -1.89
N ALA A 204 7.64 10.25 -0.68
CA ALA A 204 8.07 11.48 -0.02
C ALA A 204 9.44 11.96 -0.52
#